data_AF-A0A4Y2Q382-F1
#
_entry.id   AF-A0A4Y2Q382-F1
#
_cell.length_a   1.000
_cell.length_b   1.000
_cell.length_c   1.000
_cell.angle_alpha   90.00
_cell.angle_beta   90.00
_cell.angle_gamma   90.00
#
_symmetry.space_group_name_H-M   'P 1'
#
loop_
_entity.id
_entity.type
_entity.pdbx_description
1 polymer ?
#
loop_
_entity_poly.entity_id
_entity_poly.type
_entity_poly.pdbx_seq_one_letter_code
_entity_poly.pdbx_strand_id
1 'polypeptide(L)'
;MTSFGEKTIAEEGFMPTFKVQGQIYHTAGSVLPLPNEDSKFLQISFMGNEQLEIDQRCGHEHGTRRDIALNIQRFLYEHNHLIQSFKTTLDRMNTDEYKIVIRADKLPTGKHERRPYNR
;
A
#
# COMPACT_ATOMS: atom_id res chain seq x y z
N MET A 1 9.85 10.57 -3.44
CA MET A 1 9.35 11.92 -3.75
C MET A 1 8.60 11.85 -5.06
N THR A 2 7.29 12.08 -5.04
CA THR A 2 6.50 12.35 -6.24
C THR A 2 6.65 13.84 -6.52
N SER A 3 7.36 14.22 -7.58
CA SER A 3 7.32 15.61 -8.06
C SER A 3 6.15 15.74 -9.03
N PHE A 4 5.34 16.79 -8.84
CA PHE A 4 4.40 17.23 -9.83
C PHE A 4 5.12 18.29 -10.66
N GLY A 5 5.41 17.97 -11.92
CA GLY A 5 5.96 18.94 -12.85
C GLY A 5 4.88 19.96 -13.19
N GLU A 6 4.91 21.12 -12.55
CA GLU A 6 3.99 22.23 -12.82
C GLU A 6 4.77 23.45 -13.31
N LYS A 7 4.17 24.18 -14.25
CA LYS A 7 4.73 25.40 -14.83
C LYS A 7 4.20 26.59 -14.03
N THR A 8 5.02 27.16 -13.16
CA THR A 8 4.63 28.29 -12.31
C THR A 8 4.33 29.53 -13.16
N ILE A 9 3.12 30.06 -13.08
CA ILE A 9 2.75 31.38 -13.60
C ILE A 9 2.52 32.28 -12.39
N ALA A 10 3.32 33.33 -12.25
CA ALA A 10 3.18 34.32 -11.19
C ALA A 10 2.71 35.64 -11.82
N GLU A 11 1.48 36.06 -11.52
CA GLU A 11 0.99 37.41 -11.80
C GLU A 11 0.96 38.23 -10.50
N GLU A 12 1.49 39.46 -10.53
CA GLU A 12 1.54 40.34 -9.36
C GLU A 12 0.12 40.82 -8.97
N GLY A 13 -0.24 40.63 -7.70
CA GLY A 13 -1.50 41.10 -7.11
C GLY A 13 -2.62 40.05 -7.05
N PHE A 14 -2.39 38.82 -7.54
CA PHE A 14 -3.42 37.78 -7.61
C PHE A 14 -3.10 36.60 -6.68
N MET A 15 -4.11 36.13 -5.93
CA MET A 15 -3.99 35.05 -4.95
C MET A 15 -3.64 33.73 -5.67
N PRO A 16 -2.47 33.12 -5.46
CA PRO A 16 -2.03 31.96 -6.23
C PRO A 16 -2.64 30.71 -5.60
N THR A 17 -3.96 30.56 -5.71
CA THR A 17 -4.57 29.25 -5.46
C THR A 17 -4.45 28.46 -6.75
N PHE A 18 -3.37 27.71 -6.92
CA PHE A 18 -3.28 26.73 -7.99
C PHE A 18 -4.09 25.50 -7.56
N LYS A 19 -5.08 25.14 -8.38
CA LYS A 19 -5.96 24.02 -8.14
C LYS A 19 -5.49 22.86 -9.01
N VAL A 20 -4.68 21.98 -8.44
CA VAL A 20 -4.25 20.76 -9.12
C VAL A 20 -5.44 19.80 -9.19
N GLN A 21 -5.99 19.61 -10.40
CA GLN A 21 -6.99 18.59 -10.68
C GLN A 21 -6.31 17.40 -11.37
N GLY A 22 -6.18 16.30 -10.65
CA GLY A 22 -5.69 15.04 -11.16
C GLY A 22 -6.07 13.90 -10.22
N GLN A 23 -6.18 12.67 -10.75
CA GLN A 23 -6.26 11.50 -9.89
C GLN A 23 -4.88 11.23 -9.30
N ILE A 24 -4.78 11.14 -7.98
CA ILE A 24 -3.56 10.70 -7.31
C ILE A 24 -3.40 9.21 -7.60
N TYR A 25 -2.57 8.90 -8.60
CA TYR A 25 -2.07 7.55 -8.80
C TYR A 25 -0.89 7.38 -7.86
N HIS A 26 -1.11 6.75 -6.71
CA HIS A 26 -0.01 6.11 -6.02
C HIS A 26 0.41 4.93 -6.89
N THR A 27 1.59 5.02 -7.52
CA THR A 27 2.29 3.80 -7.89
C THR A 27 2.63 3.11 -6.58
N ALA A 28 1.79 2.16 -6.17
CA ALA A 28 2.21 1.20 -5.16
C ALA A 28 3.52 0.63 -5.68
N GLY A 29 4.61 0.80 -4.92
CA GLY A 29 5.90 0.24 -5.26
C GLY A 29 5.80 -1.28 -5.43
N SER A 30 6.91 -1.93 -5.77
CA SER A 30 6.93 -3.39 -5.89
C SER A 30 6.35 -4.03 -4.63
N VAL A 31 5.50 -5.04 -4.82
CA VAL A 31 4.94 -5.82 -3.71
C VAL A 31 5.96 -6.83 -3.20
N LEU A 32 6.91 -7.21 -4.04
CA LEU A 32 8.08 -7.99 -3.67
C LEU A 32 9.25 -7.06 -3.37
N PRO A 33 10.12 -7.41 -2.39
CA PRO A 33 11.38 -6.71 -2.22
C PRO A 33 12.22 -6.83 -3.49
N LEU A 34 13.08 -5.84 -3.74
CA LEU A 34 14.07 -5.95 -4.81
C LEU A 34 15.07 -7.06 -4.47
N PRO A 35 15.72 -7.67 -5.48
CA PRO A 35 16.75 -8.67 -5.24
C PRO A 35 17.82 -8.12 -4.29
N ASN A 36 18.12 -8.87 -3.22
CA ASN A 36 19.08 -8.50 -2.18
C ASN A 36 18.72 -7.25 -1.35
N GLU A 37 17.47 -6.79 -1.39
CA GLU A 37 16.97 -5.78 -0.46
C GLU A 37 16.06 -6.39 0.60
N ASP A 38 16.10 -5.83 1.81
CA ASP A 38 15.12 -6.13 2.84
C ASP A 38 13.73 -5.64 2.45
N SER A 39 12.70 -6.33 2.96
CA SER A 39 11.31 -5.89 2.82
C SER A 39 11.08 -4.54 3.50
N LYS A 40 10.32 -3.67 2.83
CA LYS A 40 10.01 -2.31 3.29
C LYS A 40 8.52 -2.01 3.18
N PHE A 41 8.06 -1.01 3.95
CA PHE A 41 6.70 -0.48 3.90
C PHE A 41 5.60 -1.52 4.15
N LEU A 42 4.88 -1.94 3.10
CA LEU A 42 3.81 -2.93 3.22
C LEU A 42 4.37 -4.36 3.30
N GLN A 43 5.53 -4.59 2.68
CA GLN A 43 6.15 -5.90 2.51
C GLN A 43 6.46 -6.58 3.85
N ILE A 44 6.85 -5.82 4.87
CA ILE A 44 7.13 -6.30 6.24
C ILE A 44 5.92 -6.91 6.96
N SER A 45 4.74 -6.95 6.32
CA SER A 45 3.53 -7.56 6.86
C SER A 45 3.20 -8.92 6.28
N PHE A 46 3.88 -9.32 5.20
CA PHE A 46 3.62 -10.59 4.54
C PHE A 46 4.83 -11.26 3.88
N MET A 47 6.01 -10.64 3.91
CA MET A 47 7.24 -11.23 3.39
C MET A 47 7.90 -12.09 4.46
N GLY A 48 7.89 -13.40 4.25
CA GLY A 48 8.50 -14.38 5.14
C GLY A 48 7.52 -15.00 6.14
N ASN A 49 8.08 -15.59 7.20
CA ASN A 49 7.30 -16.17 8.29
C ASN A 49 7.06 -15.15 9.41
N GLU A 50 6.18 -15.50 10.36
CA GLU A 50 5.79 -14.63 11.47
C GLU A 50 6.99 -14.03 12.22
N GLN A 51 8.05 -14.81 12.43
CA GLN A 51 9.21 -14.35 13.19
C GLN A 51 10.08 -13.42 12.39
N LEU A 52 10.30 -13.71 11.10
CA LEU A 52 11.05 -12.83 10.22
C LEU A 52 10.36 -11.46 10.08
N GLU A 53 9.03 -11.43 9.95
CA GLU A 53 8.25 -10.19 9.88
C GLU A 53 8.42 -9.34 11.15
N ILE A 54 8.37 -9.98 12.33
CA ILE A 54 8.53 -9.28 13.61
C ILE A 54 9.96 -8.82 13.85
N ASP A 55 10.94 -9.66 13.51
CA ASP A 55 12.35 -9.33 13.70
C ASP A 55 12.75 -8.17 12.77
N GLN A 56 12.23 -8.14 11.54
CA GLN A 56 12.39 -6.98 10.64
C GLN A 56 11.77 -5.70 11.22
N ARG A 57 10.55 -5.78 11.77
CA ARG A 57 9.90 -4.62 12.40
C ARG A 57 10.67 -4.10 13.60
N CYS A 58 11.14 -5.01 14.47
CA CYS A 58 11.91 -4.65 15.65
C CYS A 58 13.31 -4.13 15.29
N GLY A 59 13.87 -4.57 14.15
CA GLY A 59 15.13 -4.07 13.61
C GLY A 59 15.02 -2.69 12.96
N HIS A 60 13.87 -2.35 12.37
CA HIS A 60 13.67 -1.06 11.69
C HIS A 60 13.37 0.08 12.67
N GLU A 61 12.58 -0.19 13.72
CA GLU A 61 12.12 0.82 14.67
C GLU A 61 12.63 0.51 16.09
N HIS A 62 13.62 1.27 16.54
CA HIS A 62 14.17 1.15 17.89
C HIS A 62 13.10 1.41 18.96
N GLY A 63 13.05 0.51 19.97
CA GLY A 63 12.07 0.61 21.06
C GLY A 63 10.72 -0.06 20.76
N THR A 64 10.58 -0.69 19.59
CA THR A 64 9.40 -1.52 19.30
C THR A 64 9.33 -2.70 20.28
N ARG A 65 8.22 -2.76 21.02
CA ARG A 65 7.92 -3.87 21.93
C ARG A 65 7.49 -5.09 21.13
N ARG A 66 8.37 -6.09 21.05
CA ARG A 66 8.19 -7.31 20.26
C ARG A 66 6.88 -8.05 20.57
N ASP A 67 6.51 -8.13 21.84
CA ASP A 67 5.29 -8.76 22.32
C ASP A 67 4.02 -8.06 21.79
N ILE A 68 4.00 -6.73 21.86
CA ILE A 68 2.88 -5.93 21.34
C ILE A 68 2.80 -6.03 19.82
N ALA A 69 3.93 -5.91 19.12
CA ALA A 69 3.99 -5.99 17.67
C ALA A 69 3.49 -7.36 17.16
N LEU A 70 3.86 -8.44 17.86
CA LEU A 70 3.41 -9.80 17.54
C LEU A 70 1.89 -9.95 17.72
N ASN A 71 1.33 -9.44 18.82
CA ASN A 71 -0.10 -9.50 19.06
C ASN A 71 -0.89 -8.72 18.00
N ILE A 72 -0.42 -7.52 17.62
CA ILE A 72 -1.03 -6.72 16.55
C ILE A 72 -0.92 -7.46 15.20
N GLN A 73 0.23 -8.07 14.90
CA GLN A 73 0.43 -8.82 13.66
C GLN A 73 -0.55 -9.99 13.54
N ARG A 74 -0.74 -10.76 14.61
CA ARG A 74 -1.69 -11.88 14.66
C ARG A 74 -3.13 -11.41 14.52
N PHE A 75 -3.52 -10.38 15.26
CA PHE A 75 -4.84 -9.76 15.16
C PHE A 75 -5.14 -9.29 13.73
N LEU A 76 -4.18 -8.63 13.09
CA LEU A 76 -4.31 -8.19 11.71
C LEU A 76 -4.37 -9.37 10.74
N TYR A 77 -3.56 -10.41 10.93
CA TYR A 77 -3.65 -11.60 10.10
C TYR A 77 -5.01 -12.30 10.22
N GLU A 78 -5.61 -12.33 11.41
CA GLU A 78 -6.90 -12.96 11.66
C GLU A 78 -8.06 -12.18 11.02
N HIS A 79 -8.05 -10.85 11.09
CA HIS A 79 -9.21 -10.02 10.71
C HIS A 79 -9.05 -9.22 9.42
N ASN A 80 -7.83 -9.06 8.90
CA ASN A 80 -7.59 -8.29 7.68
C ASN A 80 -7.47 -9.21 6.46
N HIS A 81 -8.57 -9.31 5.71
CA HIS A 81 -8.65 -10.09 4.47
C HIS A 81 -7.58 -9.72 3.43
N LEU A 82 -7.06 -8.48 3.42
CA LEU A 82 -6.00 -8.08 2.50
C LEU A 82 -4.69 -8.78 2.85
N ILE A 83 -4.31 -8.82 4.12
CA ILE A 83 -3.07 -9.48 4.57
C ILE A 83 -3.15 -10.98 4.27
N GLN A 84 -4.29 -11.61 4.56
CA GLN A 84 -4.51 -13.02 4.21
C GLN A 84 -4.39 -13.25 2.71
N SER A 85 -4.97 -12.36 1.90
CA SER A 85 -4.92 -12.44 0.44
C SER A 85 -3.48 -12.30 -0.06
N PHE A 86 -2.69 -11.35 0.45
CA PHE A 86 -1.29 -11.19 0.08
C PHE A 86 -0.47 -12.43 0.43
N LYS A 87 -0.53 -12.92 1.68
CA LYS A 87 0.19 -14.14 2.11
C LYS A 87 -0.20 -15.35 1.28
N THR A 88 -1.50 -15.61 1.13
CA THR A 88 -2.00 -16.74 0.33
C THR A 88 -1.59 -16.64 -1.13
N THR A 89 -1.55 -15.42 -1.70
CA THR A 89 -1.14 -15.24 -3.09
C THR A 89 0.35 -15.54 -3.22
N LEU A 90 1.19 -15.02 -2.32
CA LEU A 90 2.62 -15.28 -2.31
C LEU A 90 2.94 -16.78 -2.18
N ASP A 91 2.26 -17.49 -1.28
CA ASP A 91 2.43 -18.95 -1.12
C ASP A 91 2.06 -19.74 -2.39
N ARG A 92 1.19 -19.18 -3.23
CA ARG A 92 0.71 -19.78 -4.49
C ARG A 92 1.43 -19.25 -5.72
N MET A 93 2.30 -18.24 -5.59
CA MET A 93 3.08 -17.73 -6.70
C MET A 93 4.20 -18.72 -7.01
N ASN A 94 4.15 -19.31 -8.20
CA ASN A 94 5.21 -20.21 -8.67
C ASN A 94 6.37 -19.46 -9.34
N THR A 95 6.18 -18.16 -9.64
CA THR A 95 7.15 -17.27 -10.31
C THR A 95 6.99 -15.85 -9.75
N ASP A 96 8.02 -15.01 -9.91
CA ASP A 96 8.01 -13.61 -9.43
C ASP A 96 7.40 -12.62 -10.44
N GLU A 97 6.78 -13.11 -11.53
CA GLU A 97 6.31 -12.27 -12.64
C GLU A 97 4.91 -11.65 -12.42
N TYR A 98 4.29 -11.88 -11.27
CA TYR A 98 2.95 -11.37 -10.98
C TYR A 98 2.96 -9.87 -10.67
N LYS A 99 1.96 -9.16 -11.20
CA LYS A 99 1.76 -7.72 -10.94
C LYS A 99 0.46 -7.51 -10.17
N ILE A 100 0.55 -6.82 -9.04
CA ILE A 100 -0.63 -6.35 -8.32
C ILE A 100 -1.13 -5.07 -8.98
N VAL A 101 -2.35 -5.10 -9.51
CA VAL A 101 -2.97 -3.97 -10.18
C VAL A 101 -4.13 -3.46 -9.33
N ILE A 102 -3.97 -2.27 -8.74
CA ILE A 102 -5.06 -1.57 -8.07
C ILE A 102 -5.84 -0.79 -9.14
N ARG A 103 -7.02 -1.29 -9.47
CA ARG A 103 -7.93 -0.67 -10.44
C ARG A 103 -8.95 0.21 -9.74
N ALA A 104 -8.76 1.53 -9.78
CA ALA A 104 -9.69 2.50 -9.21
C ALA A 104 -11.03 2.58 -9.97
N ASP A 105 -11.02 2.17 -11.24
CA ASP A 105 -12.16 2.08 -12.16
C ASP A 105 -12.98 0.79 -11.98
N LYS A 106 -12.44 -0.21 -11.28
CA LYS A 106 -13.11 -1.49 -11.10
C LYS A 106 -14.20 -1.37 -10.03
N LEU A 107 -15.44 -1.55 -10.44
CA LEU A 107 -16.59 -1.67 -9.53
C LEU A 107 -16.42 -2.91 -8.62
N PRO A 108 -16.59 -2.76 -7.28
CA PRO A 108 -16.52 -3.88 -6.37
C PRO A 108 -17.56 -4.94 -6.73
N THR A 109 -17.13 -6.19 -6.84
CA THR A 109 -18.04 -7.31 -7.10
C THR A 109 -19.00 -7.45 -5.92
N GLY A 110 -20.30 -7.29 -6.15
CA GLY A 110 -21.34 -7.48 -5.13
C GLY A 110 -21.80 -6.24 -4.34
N LYS A 111 -21.43 -5.01 -4.73
CA LYS A 111 -22.08 -3.78 -4.20
C LYS A 111 -23.05 -3.19 -5.21
N HIS A 112 -24.24 -2.86 -4.71
CA HIS A 112 -25.40 -2.33 -5.44
C HIS A 112 -25.04 -1.29 -6.49
N GLU A 113 -25.64 -1.43 -7.68
CA GLU A 113 -25.77 -0.35 -8.66
C GLU A 113 -26.11 0.94 -7.92
N ARG A 114 -25.21 1.91 -7.97
CA ARG A 114 -25.46 3.24 -7.41
C ARG A 114 -26.72 3.79 -8.10
N ARG A 115 -27.78 4.03 -7.31
CA ARG A 115 -28.88 4.89 -7.76
C ARG A 115 -28.29 6.27 -8.07
N PRO A 116 -28.54 6.85 -9.26
CA PRO A 116 -28.09 8.19 -9.56
C PRO A 116 -28.76 9.16 -8.59
N TYR A 117 -27.96 9.96 -7.88
CA TYR A 117 -28.49 11.17 -7.26
C TYR A 117 -28.92 12.10 -8.39
N ASN A 118 -30.20 12.46 -8.38
CA ASN A 118 -30.81 13.32 -9.37
C ASN A 118 -30.04 14.64 -9.48
N ARG A 119 -29.87 15.05 -10.74
CA ARG A 119 -29.27 16.30 -11.20
C ARG A 119 -30.24 17.46 -11.00
#